data_AF-A0A428U317-F1
#
_entry.id   AF-A0A428U317-F1
#
_cell.length_a   1.000
_cell.length_b   1.000
_cell.length_c   1.000
_cell.angle_alpha   90.00
_cell.angle_beta   90.00
_cell.angle_gamma   90.00
#
_symmetry.space_group_name_H-M   'P 1'
#
loop_
_entity.id
_entity.type
_entity.pdbx_description
1 polymer ?
#
loop_
_entity_poly.entity_id
_entity_poly.type
_entity_poly.pdbx_seq_one_letter_code
_entity_poly.pdbx_strand_id
1 'polypeptide(L)'
;MTYQQPQNYAPPPGPSQGHAMYGPPQGQSMYHPPQSQMQGQTHSAARFKITKPSFHSRYECKPDNAPDGPSAYSLEISKNPKKHPDLALTAGGASVAACYFPEASRYYNSDSKTFRLGLGDPSNVQWIEMSYRGKDKHGWTFSLNLPNMGQPIPLTWLKDNSMAVDGMSASRLSNNNFKLQDPNGQIMAIFTSHTMSLRPSSVGTLQINMDLGPMFEYAVITTLLSIYDFQKREEEKRSSSSSAGGAAAAASG
;
A
#
# COMPACT_ATOMS: atom_id res chain seq x y z
N MET A 1 36.06 -9.76 -59.21
CA MET A 1 36.72 -10.13 -57.94
C MET A 1 38.16 -9.70 -58.01
N THR A 2 38.50 -8.60 -57.33
CA THR A 2 39.88 -8.30 -56.91
C THR A 2 39.77 -7.39 -55.69
N TYR A 3 40.36 -7.83 -54.59
CA TYR A 3 40.21 -7.28 -53.25
C TYR A 3 41.00 -5.98 -53.10
N GLN A 4 40.38 -4.95 -52.52
CA GLN A 4 41.09 -3.78 -51.97
C GLN A 4 41.20 -3.95 -50.45
N GLN A 5 42.44 -3.86 -49.97
CA GLN A 5 42.83 -3.96 -48.56
C GLN A 5 42.70 -2.57 -47.89
N PRO A 6 42.27 -2.47 -46.62
CA PRO A 6 42.02 -1.17 -45.99
C PRO A 6 43.30 -0.46 -45.54
N GLN A 7 43.36 0.86 -45.75
CA GLN A 7 44.38 1.74 -45.20
C GLN A 7 44.24 1.86 -43.67
N ASN A 8 45.37 1.69 -42.98
CA ASN A 8 45.58 1.91 -41.56
C ASN A 8 45.16 3.33 -41.15
N TYR A 9 44.11 3.46 -40.36
CA TYR A 9 43.85 4.67 -39.58
C TYR A 9 44.54 4.56 -38.22
N ALA A 10 45.44 5.50 -37.95
CA ALA A 10 46.12 5.67 -36.68
C ALA A 10 45.12 5.94 -35.54
N PRO A 11 45.42 5.50 -34.30
CA PRO A 11 44.56 5.78 -33.15
C PRO A 11 44.56 7.28 -32.79
N PRO A 12 43.44 7.82 -32.29
CA PRO A 12 43.33 9.22 -31.90
C PRO A 12 44.21 9.52 -30.67
N PRO A 13 44.64 10.78 -30.49
CA PRO A 13 45.46 11.18 -29.35
C PRO A 13 44.69 11.00 -28.03
N GLY A 14 45.40 10.51 -27.01
CA GLY A 14 44.86 10.32 -25.66
C GLY A 14 44.39 11.65 -25.03
N PRO A 15 43.47 11.58 -24.03
CA PRO A 15 42.90 12.77 -23.43
C PRO A 15 43.95 13.61 -22.71
N SER A 16 43.91 14.90 -23.00
CA SER A 16 44.70 15.95 -22.35
C SER A 16 44.43 15.94 -20.85
N GLN A 17 45.48 16.00 -20.03
CA GLN A 17 45.38 16.26 -18.60
C GLN A 17 44.84 17.67 -18.37
N GLY A 18 43.52 17.79 -18.29
CA GLY A 18 42.82 18.94 -17.74
C GLY A 18 42.21 18.53 -16.41
N HIS A 19 42.58 19.23 -15.34
CA HIS A 19 42.06 19.02 -13.99
C HIS A 19 40.52 19.16 -13.97
N ALA A 20 39.81 18.03 -14.00
CA ALA A 20 38.41 17.97 -13.65
C ALA A 20 38.31 18.11 -12.12
N MET A 21 37.97 19.31 -11.66
CA MET A 21 37.47 19.54 -10.31
C MET A 21 36.30 18.59 -10.07
N TYR A 22 36.36 17.86 -8.95
CA TYR A 22 35.27 17.03 -8.45
C TYR A 22 33.96 17.83 -8.43
N GLY A 23 33.08 17.56 -9.39
CA GLY A 23 31.67 17.89 -9.27
C GLY A 23 31.05 16.98 -8.20
N PRO A 24 30.20 17.49 -7.30
CA PRO A 24 29.56 16.65 -6.29
C PRO A 24 28.70 15.57 -6.98
N PRO A 25 28.53 14.40 -6.33
CA PRO A 25 27.71 13.33 -6.90
C PRO A 25 26.30 13.84 -7.16
N GLN A 26 25.77 13.44 -8.32
CA GLN A 26 24.41 13.74 -8.76
C GLN A 26 23.43 13.54 -7.60
N GLY A 27 22.70 14.62 -7.29
CA GLY A 27 21.83 14.70 -6.14
C GLY A 27 20.92 13.49 -6.04
N GLN A 28 20.89 12.90 -4.84
CA GLN A 28 19.72 12.15 -4.40
C GLN A 28 18.50 12.99 -4.76
N SER A 29 17.57 12.42 -5.52
CA SER A 29 16.29 13.06 -5.79
C SER A 29 15.64 13.33 -4.42
N MET A 30 15.82 14.54 -3.91
CA MET A 30 15.22 14.95 -2.64
C MET A 30 13.75 15.04 -2.94
N TYR A 31 12.99 14.05 -2.48
CA TYR A 31 11.55 14.15 -2.42
C TYR A 31 11.21 15.43 -1.64
N HIS A 32 10.59 16.38 -2.33
CA HIS A 32 10.08 17.57 -1.70
C HIS A 32 8.63 17.26 -1.31
N PRO A 33 8.28 17.36 -0.03
CA PRO A 33 6.92 17.09 0.40
C PRO A 33 5.98 18.07 -0.32
N PRO A 34 4.73 17.67 -0.61
CA PRO A 34 3.72 18.60 -1.08
C PRO A 34 3.68 19.75 -0.10
N GLN A 35 3.87 20.99 -0.57
CA GLN A 35 3.71 22.16 0.29
C GLN A 35 2.27 22.11 0.79
N SER A 36 2.10 21.78 2.07
CA SER A 36 0.84 21.95 2.76
C SER A 36 0.36 23.35 2.45
N GLN A 37 -0.88 23.49 1.95
CA GLN A 37 -1.56 24.77 1.90
C GLN A 37 -1.77 25.25 3.35
N MET A 38 -0.70 25.68 4.01
CA MET A 38 -0.69 26.40 5.27
C MET A 38 -1.10 27.84 4.97
N GLN A 39 -2.33 28.02 4.50
CA GLN A 39 -3.02 29.29 4.48
C GLN A 39 -4.52 29.02 4.62
N GLY A 40 -4.98 28.94 5.87
CA GLY A 40 -6.34 29.34 6.25
C GLY A 40 -7.51 28.41 5.92
N GLN A 41 -7.31 27.19 5.42
CA GLN A 41 -8.39 26.21 5.31
C GLN A 41 -8.19 25.07 6.30
N THR A 42 -8.91 25.13 7.42
CA THR A 42 -9.17 23.99 8.30
C THR A 42 -10.04 22.98 7.55
N HIS A 43 -9.49 22.31 6.54
CA HIS A 43 -10.09 21.08 6.03
C HIS A 43 -9.88 20.01 7.10
N SER A 44 -10.97 19.63 7.76
CA SER A 44 -10.98 18.53 8.71
C SER A 44 -10.51 17.26 8.00
N ALA A 45 -9.53 16.56 8.55
CA ALA A 45 -9.04 15.28 8.05
C ALA A 45 -10.23 14.34 7.71
N ALA A 46 -10.21 13.75 6.52
CA ALA A 46 -11.26 12.82 6.09
C ALA A 46 -11.22 11.57 6.96
N ARG A 47 -12.36 11.12 7.47
CA ARG A 47 -12.46 9.97 8.36
C ARG A 47 -13.47 8.96 7.87
N PHE A 48 -13.08 7.69 7.94
CA PHE A 48 -13.90 6.56 7.49
C PHE A 48 -13.97 5.47 8.55
N LYS A 49 -15.19 5.09 8.91
CA LYS A 49 -15.45 3.83 9.62
C LYS A 49 -15.40 2.69 8.61
N ILE A 50 -14.56 1.70 8.88
CA ILE A 50 -14.38 0.52 8.05
C ILE A 50 -15.07 -0.67 8.71
N THR A 51 -15.93 -1.33 7.94
CA THR A 51 -16.61 -2.56 8.36
C THR A 51 -16.44 -3.67 7.32
N LYS A 52 -16.55 -4.91 7.78
CA LYS A 52 -16.65 -6.12 6.96
C LYS A 52 -17.92 -6.86 7.42
N PRO A 53 -19.08 -6.57 6.84
CA PRO A 53 -20.32 -7.21 7.23
C PRO A 53 -20.22 -8.75 7.13
N SER A 54 -20.75 -9.45 8.13
CA SER A 54 -20.78 -10.91 8.14
C SER A 54 -21.48 -11.43 6.88
N PHE A 55 -20.95 -12.50 6.27
CA PHE A 55 -21.46 -13.10 5.02
C PHE A 55 -21.28 -12.26 3.74
N HIS A 56 -20.74 -11.04 3.83
CA HIS A 56 -20.36 -10.26 2.67
C HIS A 56 -18.88 -10.42 2.35
N SER A 57 -18.59 -10.65 1.07
CA SER A 57 -17.22 -10.66 0.53
C SER A 57 -16.78 -9.25 0.16
N ARG A 58 -16.94 -8.28 1.07
CA ARG A 58 -16.50 -6.89 0.83
C ARG A 58 -16.22 -6.14 2.13
N TYR A 59 -15.34 -5.16 2.05
CA TYR A 59 -15.19 -4.11 3.05
C TYR A 59 -16.00 -2.88 2.63
N GLU A 60 -16.55 -2.16 3.61
CA GLU A 60 -17.30 -0.93 3.41
C GLU A 60 -16.67 0.20 4.21
N CYS A 61 -16.39 1.31 3.54
CA CYS A 61 -15.87 2.53 4.15
C CYS A 61 -16.99 3.59 4.15
N LYS A 62 -17.45 3.95 5.35
CA LYS A 62 -18.47 4.98 5.54
C LYS A 62 -17.86 6.23 6.15
N PRO A 63 -18.21 7.44 5.67
CA PRO A 63 -17.77 8.67 6.32
C PRO A 63 -18.15 8.67 7.80
N ASP A 64 -17.20 9.01 8.67
CA ASP A 64 -17.40 8.94 10.11
C ASP A 64 -18.49 9.91 10.62
N ASN A 65 -18.64 11.04 9.93
CA ASN A 65 -19.66 12.06 10.17
C ASN A 65 -21.06 11.69 9.61
N ALA A 66 -21.18 10.62 8.83
CA ALA A 66 -22.43 10.16 8.24
C ALA A 66 -22.55 8.62 8.31
N PRO A 67 -22.57 8.02 9.54
CA PRO A 67 -22.48 6.57 9.71
C PRO A 67 -23.70 5.81 9.15
N ASP A 68 -24.87 6.45 9.12
CA ASP A 68 -26.11 5.88 8.58
C ASP A 68 -26.25 6.08 7.06
N GLY A 69 -25.32 6.83 6.45
CA GLY A 69 -25.29 7.05 5.01
C GLY A 69 -24.83 5.83 4.21
N PRO A 70 -24.90 5.94 2.87
CA PRO A 70 -24.29 4.95 1.98
C PRO A 70 -22.77 4.92 2.18
N SER A 71 -22.18 3.77 1.88
CA SER A 71 -20.73 3.63 1.88
C SER A 71 -20.13 4.49 0.77
N ALA A 72 -19.17 5.35 1.12
CA ALA A 72 -18.43 6.15 0.14
C ALA A 72 -17.57 5.24 -0.75
N TYR A 73 -17.03 4.17 -0.14
CA TYR A 73 -16.25 3.16 -0.83
C TYR A 73 -16.68 1.75 -0.46
N SER A 74 -16.61 0.86 -1.44
CA SER A 74 -16.79 -0.57 -1.25
C SER A 74 -15.62 -1.31 -1.91
N LEU A 75 -14.90 -2.10 -1.12
CA LEU A 75 -13.81 -2.95 -1.60
C LEU A 75 -14.28 -4.41 -1.64
N GLU A 76 -14.59 -4.90 -2.83
CA GLU A 76 -15.02 -6.28 -3.04
C GLU A 76 -13.84 -7.24 -2.97
N ILE A 77 -14.08 -8.42 -2.41
CA ILE A 77 -13.12 -9.51 -2.29
C ILE A 77 -13.54 -10.60 -3.27
N SER A 78 -12.68 -10.90 -4.23
CA SER A 78 -12.98 -11.90 -5.25
C SER A 78 -13.02 -13.31 -4.66
N LYS A 79 -14.05 -14.07 -5.06
CA LYS A 79 -14.16 -15.51 -4.82
C LYS A 79 -13.41 -16.34 -5.88
N ASN A 80 -12.98 -15.71 -6.97
CA ASN A 80 -12.28 -16.37 -8.07
C ASN A 80 -11.11 -15.50 -8.57
N PRO A 81 -9.98 -15.47 -7.84
CA PRO A 81 -8.85 -14.59 -8.13
C PRO A 81 -8.12 -14.93 -9.44
N LYS A 82 -8.41 -16.08 -10.07
CA LYS A 82 -7.82 -16.44 -11.38
C LYS A 82 -8.35 -15.62 -12.56
N LYS A 83 -9.54 -15.05 -12.42
CA LYS A 83 -10.22 -14.30 -13.49
C LYS A 83 -10.50 -12.84 -13.13
N HIS A 84 -10.33 -12.49 -11.87
CA HIS A 84 -10.68 -11.19 -11.32
C HIS A 84 -9.60 -10.76 -10.33
N PRO A 85 -9.39 -9.46 -10.14
CA PRO A 85 -8.52 -8.97 -9.08
C PRO A 85 -8.93 -9.56 -7.72
N ASP A 86 -7.96 -9.79 -6.84
CA ASP A 86 -8.22 -10.27 -5.48
C ASP A 86 -9.12 -9.30 -4.69
N LEU A 87 -8.90 -8.00 -4.91
CA LEU A 87 -9.68 -6.92 -4.33
C LEU A 87 -10.02 -5.87 -5.38
N ALA A 88 -11.23 -5.34 -5.38
CA ALA A 88 -11.66 -4.27 -6.30
C ALA A 88 -12.36 -3.14 -5.55
N LEU A 89 -11.85 -1.92 -5.65
CA LEU A 89 -12.43 -0.74 -5.00
C LEU A 89 -13.41 -0.08 -5.95
N THR A 90 -14.59 0.22 -5.42
CA THR A 90 -15.61 0.99 -6.10
C THR A 90 -15.92 2.27 -5.34
N ALA A 91 -16.11 3.36 -6.08
CA ALA A 91 -16.52 4.67 -5.59
C ALA A 91 -17.61 5.21 -6.51
N GLY A 92 -18.76 5.60 -5.95
CA GLY A 92 -19.90 6.10 -6.76
C GLY A 92 -20.40 5.12 -7.84
N GLY A 93 -20.18 3.81 -7.66
CA GLY A 93 -20.54 2.77 -8.62
C GLY A 93 -19.50 2.49 -9.72
N ALA A 94 -18.42 3.27 -9.80
CA ALA A 94 -17.32 3.03 -10.72
C ALA A 94 -16.19 2.24 -10.04
N SER A 95 -15.54 1.34 -10.78
CA SER A 95 -14.30 0.68 -10.34
C SER A 95 -13.14 1.66 -10.45
N VAL A 96 -12.48 1.94 -9.33
CA VAL A 96 -11.43 2.98 -9.23
C VAL A 96 -10.07 2.44 -8.79
N ALA A 97 -10.02 1.22 -8.25
CA ALA A 97 -8.78 0.54 -7.96
C ALA A 97 -8.96 -0.98 -7.95
N ALA A 98 -7.86 -1.70 -8.15
CA ALA A 98 -7.82 -3.15 -8.07
C ALA A 98 -6.50 -3.61 -7.45
N CYS A 99 -6.51 -4.70 -6.69
CA CYS A 99 -5.33 -5.33 -6.13
C CYS A 99 -5.23 -6.78 -6.59
N TYR A 100 -4.01 -7.20 -6.91
CA TYR A 100 -3.66 -8.54 -7.34
C TYR A 100 -2.60 -9.08 -6.38
N PHE A 101 -2.96 -10.09 -5.61
CA PHE A 101 -2.03 -10.81 -4.76
C PHE A 101 -1.25 -11.83 -5.59
N PRO A 102 -0.03 -12.18 -5.18
CA PRO A 102 0.75 -13.21 -5.86
C PRO A 102 0.13 -14.60 -5.66
N GLU A 103 0.30 -15.47 -6.67
CA GLU A 103 -0.16 -16.86 -6.62
C GLU A 103 0.53 -17.67 -5.49
N ALA A 104 -0.24 -18.55 -4.82
CA ALA A 104 0.10 -19.07 -3.51
C ALA A 104 1.09 -20.26 -3.46
N SER A 105 1.98 -20.21 -2.45
CA SER A 105 2.25 -21.22 -1.39
C SER A 105 3.63 -20.96 -0.77
N ARG A 106 4.63 -20.60 -1.59
CA ARG A 106 6.00 -20.26 -1.15
C ARG A 106 6.16 -18.83 -0.65
N TYR A 107 5.34 -17.93 -1.16
CA TYR A 107 5.48 -16.50 -0.93
C TYR A 107 5.06 -16.08 0.48
N TYR A 108 4.09 -16.76 1.07
CA TYR A 108 3.57 -16.50 2.41
C TYR A 108 4.60 -16.75 3.53
N ASN A 109 5.53 -17.68 3.34
CA ASN A 109 6.65 -17.90 4.27
C ASN A 109 7.91 -17.06 3.96
N SER A 110 7.88 -16.20 2.93
CA SER A 110 9.03 -15.37 2.53
C SER A 110 9.25 -14.15 3.45
N ASP A 111 10.50 -13.77 3.70
CA ASP A 111 10.80 -12.48 4.35
C ASP A 111 10.52 -11.28 3.43
N SER A 112 10.32 -11.49 2.13
CA SER A 112 9.98 -10.44 1.17
C SER A 112 8.64 -10.72 0.52
N LYS A 113 7.83 -9.66 0.39
CA LYS A 113 6.48 -9.70 -0.14
C LYS A 113 6.26 -8.55 -1.11
N THR A 114 6.01 -8.80 -2.39
CA THR A 114 5.47 -7.83 -3.35
C THR A 114 4.05 -8.17 -3.87
N PHE A 115 3.15 -7.19 -3.99
CA PHE A 115 1.87 -7.34 -4.71
C PHE A 115 1.55 -6.08 -5.52
N ARG A 116 0.68 -6.19 -6.52
CA ARG A 116 0.40 -5.09 -7.47
C ARG A 116 -0.98 -4.50 -7.27
N LEU A 117 -1.10 -3.21 -7.52
CA LEU A 117 -2.35 -2.47 -7.52
C LEU A 117 -2.46 -1.66 -8.81
N GLY A 118 -3.66 -1.62 -9.38
CA GLY A 118 -4.03 -0.66 -10.41
C GLY A 118 -4.91 0.41 -9.80
N LEU A 119 -4.63 1.69 -10.06
CA LEU A 119 -5.46 2.83 -9.67
C LEU A 119 -5.98 3.56 -10.91
N GLY A 120 -7.19 4.10 -10.81
CA GLY A 120 -7.82 4.90 -11.87
C GLY A 120 -8.77 4.10 -12.75
N ASP A 121 -9.08 4.68 -13.91
CA ASP A 121 -9.97 4.08 -14.91
C ASP A 121 -9.30 2.85 -15.56
N PRO A 122 -10.04 1.76 -15.86
CA PRO A 122 -9.50 0.60 -16.56
C PRO A 122 -8.80 0.89 -17.89
N SER A 123 -9.14 2.00 -18.54
CA SER A 123 -8.53 2.47 -19.80
C SER A 123 -7.25 3.27 -19.58
N ASN A 124 -7.01 3.76 -18.37
CA ASN A 124 -5.82 4.53 -17.99
C ASN A 124 -5.37 4.18 -16.57
N VAL A 125 -4.93 2.94 -16.40
CA VAL A 125 -4.53 2.39 -15.10
C VAL A 125 -3.11 2.83 -14.76
N GLN A 126 -2.97 3.46 -13.59
CA GLN A 126 -1.67 3.61 -12.93
C GLN A 126 -1.36 2.34 -12.13
N TRP A 127 -0.26 1.68 -12.49
CA TRP A 127 0.23 0.52 -11.73
C TRP A 127 1.15 0.94 -10.59
N ILE A 128 0.88 0.40 -9.41
CA ILE A 128 1.66 0.56 -8.19
C ILE A 128 2.11 -0.81 -7.71
N GLU A 129 3.37 -0.91 -7.32
CA GLU A 129 3.90 -2.09 -6.66
C GLU A 129 4.04 -1.81 -5.16
N MET A 130 3.38 -2.63 -4.35
CA MET A 130 3.54 -2.66 -2.90
C MET A 130 4.63 -3.67 -2.55
N SER A 131 5.58 -3.27 -1.72
CA SER A 131 6.69 -4.10 -1.28
C SER A 131 6.81 -4.11 0.24
N TYR A 132 7.04 -5.28 0.82
CA TYR A 132 7.34 -5.46 2.24
C TYR A 132 8.57 -6.32 2.39
N ARG A 133 9.46 -5.89 3.29
CA ARG A 133 10.71 -6.58 3.61
C ARG A 133 10.76 -6.78 5.11
N GLY A 134 10.55 -8.02 5.57
CA GLY A 134 10.37 -8.38 6.97
C GLY A 134 11.60 -8.24 7.85
N LYS A 135 12.81 -8.16 7.27
CA LYS A 135 14.05 -7.84 8.01
C LYS A 135 14.27 -6.35 8.21
N ASP A 136 13.57 -5.54 7.42
CA ASP A 136 13.65 -4.10 7.47
C ASP A 136 12.51 -3.63 8.37
N LYS A 137 12.78 -2.72 9.31
CA LYS A 137 11.73 -2.07 10.14
C LYS A 137 10.73 -1.23 9.32
N HIS A 138 10.73 -1.35 8.01
CA HIS A 138 10.24 -0.38 7.03
C HIS A 138 8.83 -0.68 6.50
N GLY A 139 8.07 -1.60 7.12
CA GLY A 139 6.66 -1.82 6.78
C GLY A 139 6.40 -2.08 5.29
N TRP A 140 5.23 -1.69 4.79
CA TRP A 140 4.88 -1.80 3.37
C TRP A 140 5.14 -0.49 2.65
N THR A 141 5.96 -0.51 1.60
CA THR A 141 6.35 0.66 0.82
C THR A 141 5.73 0.64 -0.57
N PHE A 142 5.47 1.82 -1.12
CA PHE A 142 5.06 2.03 -2.50
C PHE A 142 5.37 3.47 -2.94
N SER A 143 5.32 3.71 -4.25
CA SER A 143 5.41 5.06 -4.82
C SER A 143 4.13 5.38 -5.56
N LEU A 144 3.58 6.56 -5.32
CA LEU A 144 2.32 7.03 -5.91
C LEU A 144 2.60 8.22 -6.82
N ASN A 145 2.25 8.12 -8.11
CA ASN A 145 2.24 9.32 -8.96
C ASN A 145 0.84 9.94 -8.90
N LEU A 146 0.79 11.21 -8.52
CA LEU A 146 -0.42 12.01 -8.61
C LEU A 146 -0.31 12.90 -9.84
N PRO A 147 -1.38 13.07 -10.65
CA PRO A 147 -1.32 13.86 -11.89
C PRO A 147 -0.78 15.29 -11.70
N ASN A 148 -1.01 15.88 -10.53
CA ASN A 148 -0.61 17.25 -10.20
C ASN A 148 0.75 17.34 -9.49
N MET A 149 1.42 16.20 -9.28
CA MET A 149 2.75 16.16 -8.67
C MET A 149 3.76 15.74 -9.72
N GLY A 150 4.72 16.62 -10.01
CA GLY A 150 5.76 16.36 -11.01
C GLY A 150 6.73 15.23 -10.65
N GLN A 151 6.58 14.59 -9.48
CA GLN A 151 7.38 13.47 -9.02
C GLN A 151 6.51 12.46 -8.24
N PRO A 152 6.85 11.16 -8.29
CA PRO A 152 6.25 10.14 -7.43
C PRO A 152 6.43 10.48 -5.94
N ILE A 153 5.38 10.25 -5.14
CA ILE A 153 5.43 10.31 -3.68
C ILE A 153 5.79 8.93 -3.15
N PRO A 154 7.00 8.70 -2.62
CA PRO A 154 7.30 7.51 -1.84
C PRO A 154 6.51 7.50 -0.53
N LEU A 155 5.88 6.38 -0.22
CA LEU A 155 4.98 6.23 0.93
C LEU A 155 5.24 4.90 1.63
N THR A 156 5.06 4.90 2.95
CA THR A 156 5.28 3.72 3.78
C THR A 156 4.16 3.55 4.81
N TRP A 157 3.50 2.40 4.76
CA TRP A 157 2.62 1.91 5.82
C TRP A 157 3.44 1.19 6.89
N LEU A 158 3.49 1.76 8.09
CA LEU A 158 4.14 1.18 9.26
C LEU A 158 3.08 0.70 10.24
N LYS A 159 3.32 -0.47 10.84
CA LYS A 159 2.56 -0.90 12.02
C LYS A 159 2.94 0.00 13.20
N ASP A 160 1.95 0.60 13.86
CA ASP A 160 2.18 1.53 14.97
C ASP A 160 1.05 1.47 15.99
N ASN A 161 1.38 1.16 17.25
CA ASN A 161 0.44 1.13 18.36
C ASN A 161 0.55 2.36 19.29
N SER A 162 1.40 3.33 18.94
CA SER A 162 1.59 4.57 19.71
C SER A 162 0.70 5.71 19.22
N MET A 163 0.21 5.64 17.98
CA MET A 163 -0.67 6.64 17.38
C MET A 163 -2.04 6.06 17.06
N ALA A 164 -3.06 6.90 17.12
CA ALA A 164 -4.43 6.59 16.79
C ALA A 164 -5.08 7.75 16.04
N VAL A 165 -6.20 7.47 15.39
CA VAL A 165 -7.13 8.50 14.86
C VAL A 165 -7.48 9.48 15.99
N ASP A 166 -7.60 10.78 15.70
CA ASP A 166 -7.75 11.75 16.80
C ASP A 166 -9.07 11.53 17.55
N GLY A 167 -8.97 11.53 18.88
CA GLY A 167 -10.07 11.19 19.78
C GLY A 167 -10.20 9.68 20.06
N MET A 168 -9.37 8.84 19.45
CA MET A 168 -9.30 7.40 19.73
C MET A 168 -8.03 7.03 20.49
N SER A 169 -8.01 5.82 21.05
CA SER A 169 -6.82 5.23 21.68
C SER A 169 -6.40 3.97 20.95
N ALA A 170 -5.12 3.86 20.64
CA ALA A 170 -4.56 2.63 20.09
C ALA A 170 -4.43 1.59 21.20
N SER A 171 -5.09 0.44 21.03
CA SER A 171 -4.82 -0.69 21.90
C SER A 171 -3.38 -1.17 21.69
N ARG A 172 -2.59 -1.21 22.76
CA ARG A 172 -1.21 -1.74 22.74
C ARG A 172 -1.13 -3.20 22.31
N LEU A 173 -2.23 -3.95 22.47
CA LEU A 173 -2.36 -5.35 22.11
C LEU A 173 -2.86 -5.55 20.66
N SER A 174 -3.27 -4.48 19.98
CA SER A 174 -3.67 -4.57 18.58
C SER A 174 -2.47 -4.90 17.72
N ASN A 175 -2.61 -5.87 16.82
CA ASN A 175 -1.59 -6.17 15.84
C ASN A 175 -1.78 -5.44 14.50
N ASN A 176 -2.85 -4.64 14.36
CA ASN A 176 -3.34 -4.14 13.08
C ASN A 176 -3.58 -2.62 13.07
N ASN A 177 -2.89 -1.85 13.91
CA ASN A 177 -2.87 -0.39 13.79
C ASN A 177 -1.76 0.01 12.83
N PHE A 178 -2.04 0.97 11.95
CA PHE A 178 -1.11 1.41 10.92
C PHE A 178 -1.04 2.92 10.81
N LYS A 179 0.11 3.43 10.39
CA LYS A 179 0.27 4.81 9.92
C LYS A 179 0.90 4.82 8.54
N LEU A 180 0.47 5.74 7.70
CA LEU A 180 1.09 6.04 6.43
C LEU A 180 1.95 7.29 6.60
N GLN A 181 3.20 7.23 6.16
CA GLN A 181 4.11 8.36 6.19
C GLN A 181 4.92 8.48 4.90
N ASP A 182 5.40 9.69 4.63
CA ASP A 182 6.42 9.93 3.62
C ASP A 182 7.85 9.81 4.20
N PRO A 183 8.91 9.96 3.39
CA PRO A 183 10.30 9.88 3.87
C PRO A 183 10.68 10.96 4.87
N ASN A 184 9.96 12.09 4.91
CA ASN A 184 10.20 13.18 5.85
C ASN A 184 9.50 12.94 7.20
N GLY A 185 8.77 11.82 7.34
CA GLY A 185 8.03 11.47 8.54
C GLY A 185 6.67 12.18 8.66
N GLN A 186 6.22 12.86 7.60
CA GLN A 186 4.89 13.48 7.59
C GLN A 186 3.83 12.39 7.61
N ILE A 187 2.92 12.43 8.59
CA ILE A 187 1.86 11.45 8.72
C ILE A 187 0.73 11.79 7.75
N MET A 188 0.56 10.93 6.76
CA MET A 188 -0.38 11.06 5.66
C MET A 188 -1.74 10.46 5.98
N ALA A 189 -1.75 9.34 6.72
CA ALA A 189 -2.96 8.68 7.18
C ALA A 189 -2.70 7.84 8.43
N ILE A 190 -3.74 7.57 9.22
CA ILE A 190 -3.70 6.72 10.41
C ILE A 190 -4.88 5.75 10.37
N PHE A 191 -4.63 4.49 10.62
CA PHE A 191 -5.65 3.47 10.82
C PHE A 191 -5.58 2.90 12.23
N THR A 192 -6.69 2.97 12.94
CA THR A 192 -6.87 2.37 14.27
C THR A 192 -7.81 1.18 14.17
N SER A 193 -7.28 -0.01 14.42
CA SER A 193 -8.04 -1.26 14.38
C SER A 193 -9.02 -1.38 15.54
N HIS A 194 -10.18 -1.94 15.27
CA HIS A 194 -11.21 -2.27 16.26
C HIS A 194 -11.18 -3.76 16.66
N THR A 195 -10.02 -4.42 16.62
CA THR A 195 -9.83 -5.85 16.88
C THR A 195 -10.34 -6.35 18.25
N MET A 196 -10.58 -5.46 19.21
CA MET A 196 -11.15 -5.77 20.53
C MET A 196 -12.64 -5.38 20.64
N SER A 197 -13.28 -5.02 19.53
CA SER A 197 -14.69 -4.60 19.53
C SER A 197 -15.62 -5.80 19.67
N LEU A 198 -16.69 -5.62 20.47
CA LEU A 198 -17.80 -6.57 20.58
C LEU A 198 -18.64 -6.67 19.29
N ARG A 199 -18.37 -5.81 18.28
CA ARG A 199 -19.06 -5.83 16.98
C ARG A 199 -18.25 -6.66 15.97
N PRO A 200 -18.71 -7.87 15.59
CA PRO A 200 -17.93 -8.79 14.75
C PRO A 200 -17.59 -8.24 13.35
N SER A 201 -18.40 -7.30 12.85
CA SER A 201 -18.20 -6.67 11.54
C SER A 201 -17.33 -5.42 11.58
N SER A 202 -16.92 -4.94 12.75
CA SER A 202 -16.12 -3.73 12.88
C SER A 202 -14.66 -4.01 12.60
N VAL A 203 -14.09 -3.34 11.58
CA VAL A 203 -12.68 -3.52 11.20
C VAL A 203 -11.80 -2.45 11.86
N GLY A 204 -12.17 -1.18 11.73
CA GLY A 204 -11.41 -0.08 12.30
C GLY A 204 -11.86 1.29 11.80
N THR A 205 -11.08 2.31 12.13
CA THR A 205 -11.29 3.69 11.66
C THR A 205 -10.03 4.18 10.96
N LEU A 206 -10.19 4.74 9.76
CA LEU A 206 -9.15 5.37 8.97
C LEU A 206 -9.32 6.89 9.02
N GLN A 207 -8.23 7.61 9.23
CA GLN A 207 -8.14 9.06 9.08
C GLN A 207 -7.09 9.38 8.02
N ILE A 208 -7.44 10.22 7.05
CA ILE A 208 -6.56 10.72 6.00
C ILE A 208 -6.28 12.20 6.31
N ASN A 209 -5.02 12.51 6.59
CA ASN A 209 -4.60 13.80 7.09
C ASN A 209 -4.28 14.82 5.99
N MET A 210 -4.18 14.36 4.74
CA MET A 210 -3.82 15.18 3.59
C MET A 210 -4.90 15.08 2.52
N ASP A 211 -5.35 16.24 2.02
CA ASP A 211 -6.18 16.31 0.83
C ASP A 211 -5.29 16.51 -0.40
N LEU A 212 -4.95 15.41 -1.05
CA LEU A 212 -4.23 15.38 -2.33
C LEU A 212 -5.13 14.93 -3.48
N GLY A 213 -6.45 15.02 -3.28
CA GLY A 213 -7.48 14.63 -4.23
C GLY A 213 -7.85 13.14 -4.24
N PRO A 214 -8.87 12.75 -5.03
CA PRO A 214 -9.49 11.43 -4.94
C PRO A 214 -8.54 10.26 -5.24
N MET A 215 -7.60 10.43 -6.18
CA MET A 215 -6.63 9.38 -6.52
C MET A 215 -5.77 9.00 -5.31
N PHE A 216 -5.39 9.98 -4.49
CA PHE A 216 -4.65 9.73 -3.26
C PHE A 216 -5.51 8.97 -2.26
N GLU A 217 -6.76 9.40 -2.06
CA GLU A 217 -7.70 8.71 -1.18
C GLU A 217 -7.94 7.25 -1.60
N TYR A 218 -8.12 6.99 -2.89
CA TYR A 218 -8.26 5.63 -3.43
C TYR A 218 -7.00 4.79 -3.16
N ALA A 219 -5.81 5.39 -3.33
CA ALA A 219 -4.54 4.72 -3.03
C ALA A 219 -4.44 4.35 -1.55
N VAL A 220 -4.74 5.29 -0.65
CA VAL A 220 -4.68 5.08 0.81
C VAL A 220 -5.63 3.97 1.23
N ILE A 221 -6.90 4.02 0.81
CA ILE A 221 -7.91 3.03 1.17
C ILE A 221 -7.54 1.65 0.61
N THR A 222 -7.19 1.57 -0.67
CA THR A 222 -6.90 0.28 -1.32
C THR A 222 -5.64 -0.35 -0.73
N THR A 223 -4.55 0.40 -0.57
CA THR A 223 -3.30 -0.15 -0.03
C THR A 223 -3.46 -0.63 1.42
N LEU A 224 -4.15 0.13 2.27
CA LEU A 224 -4.44 -0.28 3.65
C LEU A 224 -5.23 -1.60 3.70
N LEU A 225 -6.34 -1.66 2.97
CA LEU A 225 -7.22 -2.83 3.00
C LEU A 225 -6.59 -4.04 2.30
N SER A 226 -5.74 -3.83 1.30
CA SER A 226 -4.91 -4.88 0.72
C SER A 226 -3.94 -5.47 1.73
N ILE A 227 -3.25 -4.64 2.51
CA ILE A 227 -2.37 -5.12 3.60
C ILE A 227 -3.19 -5.92 4.61
N TYR A 228 -4.32 -5.37 5.05
CA TYR A 228 -5.17 -5.98 6.07
C TYR A 228 -5.71 -7.34 5.62
N ASP A 229 -6.28 -7.43 4.40
CA ASP A 229 -6.80 -8.69 3.86
C ASP A 229 -5.68 -9.71 3.60
N PHE A 230 -4.53 -9.26 3.11
CA PHE A 230 -3.36 -10.11 2.91
C PHE A 230 -2.89 -10.74 4.23
N GLN A 231 -2.75 -9.95 5.29
CA GLN A 231 -2.36 -10.44 6.63
C GLN A 231 -3.40 -11.40 7.22
N LYS A 232 -4.69 -11.13 7.02
CA LYS A 232 -5.75 -12.04 7.45
C LYS A 232 -5.67 -13.40 6.75
N ARG A 233 -5.49 -13.41 5.42
CA ARG A 233 -5.32 -14.65 4.63
C ARG A 233 -4.09 -15.44 5.09
N GLU A 234 -3.06 -14.75 5.57
CA GLU A 234 -1.86 -15.37 6.13
C GLU A 234 -2.11 -16.09 7.46
N GLU A 235 -2.80 -15.43 8.38
CA GLU A 235 -3.18 -16.00 9.68
C GLU A 235 -4.07 -17.25 9.52
N GLU A 236 -5.04 -17.19 8.61
CA GLU A 236 -5.91 -18.32 8.26
C GLU A 236 -5.11 -19.52 7.71
N LYS A 237 -4.09 -19.26 6.88
CA LYS A 237 -3.21 -20.33 6.37
C LYS A 237 -2.35 -20.94 7.47
N ARG A 238 -1.74 -20.12 8.32
CA ARG A 238 -0.92 -20.61 9.44
C ARG A 238 -1.74 -21.46 10.41
N SER A 239 -2.96 -21.02 10.76
CA SER A 239 -3.87 -21.77 11.63
C SER A 239 -4.39 -23.08 11.00
N SER A 240 -4.61 -23.10 9.67
CA SER A 240 -4.95 -24.36 8.98
C SER A 240 -3.78 -25.37 8.99
N SER A 241 -2.53 -24.89 8.86
CA SER A 241 -1.35 -25.76 8.87
C SER A 241 -1.02 -26.37 10.24
N SER A 242 -1.37 -25.71 11.35
CA SER A 242 -1.17 -26.24 12.70
C SER A 242 -2.21 -27.29 13.11
N SER A 243 -3.38 -27.32 12.47
CA SER A 243 -4.44 -28.30 12.76
C SER A 243 -4.17 -29.71 12.18
N ALA A 244 -3.31 -29.84 11.16
CA ALA A 244 -3.00 -31.12 10.52
C ALA A 244 -1.96 -31.96 11.27
N GLY A 245 -1.19 -31.37 12.19
CA GLY A 245 -0.15 -32.08 12.96
C GLY A 245 -0.65 -32.78 14.22
N GLY A 246 -1.86 -32.47 14.71
CA GLY A 246 -2.40 -33.01 15.95
C GLY A 246 -3.17 -34.34 15.81
N ALA A 247 -3.63 -34.67 14.60
CA ALA A 247 -4.47 -35.85 14.38
C ALA A 247 -3.67 -37.17 14.26
N ALA A 248 -2.36 -37.11 14.00
CA ALA A 248 -1.54 -38.32 13.83
C ALA A 248 -1.03 -38.94 15.15
N ALA A 249 -1.16 -38.24 16.29
CA ALA A 249 -0.66 -38.73 17.58
C ALA A 249 -1.72 -39.47 18.43
N ALA A 250 -2.95 -39.61 17.94
CA ALA A 250 -4.06 -40.26 18.67
C ALA A 250 -4.44 -41.66 18.15
N ALA A 251 -3.62 -42.26 17.29
CA ALA A 251 -3.83 -43.60 16.75
C ALA A 251 -2.66 -44.55 17.08
N SER A 252 -2.38 -44.71 18.36
CA SER A 252 -1.60 -45.83 18.89
C SER A 252 -1.99 -46.03 20.35
N GLY A 253 -3.16 -46.63 20.55
CA GLY A 253 -3.64 -47.18 21.82
C GLY A 253 -3.92 -48.66 21.62
#